data_AF-A0A178FSG4-F1
#
_entry.id   AF-A0A178FSG4-F1
#
_cell.length_a   1.000
_cell.length_b   1.000
_cell.length_c   1.000
_cell.angle_alpha   90.00
_cell.angle_beta   90.00
_cell.angle_gamma   90.00
#
_symmetry.space_group_name_H-M   'P 1'
#
loop_
_entity.id
_entity.type
_entity.pdbx_description
1 polymer ?
#
loop_
_entity_poly.entity_id
_entity_poly.type
_entity_poly.pdbx_seq_one_letter_code
_entity_poly.pdbx_strand_id
1 'polypeptide(L)'
;MSPPPTHDDRDSDSDESAPEEPLDLTRDDGWEDVEPEEESEPIVGLFTDKIYPDTRSMLEESKEKFGFDFVRVQQQLGLDFLGTIRLVNYIRSEVKNGNTKPDVSSAALFEDEKYLKPVLEDDALLYSLDDIADLTVGEQQEVAGRLGKITDSARIKDLENELSNLRNEFAEYKQMVQKALNQSIEDEGESSNNRGDSSSSRSFQEAEKGYFTSYAYNAIHESMIKDSIRTDAYRDFIYDNKHLFKDKVVLDVGCGTGILSMFCARAGAKQVIAVDNSDIISKAREIVYENGFDKVITCLRGKIEEVILPVKHVDIIVSEWMGYCLLFEAMFDSVLWARDRYLVPGGLMVPSHATIRIAPVASADIVQEHITFWKSIYGFNMTSMLEGVHDEAIVRSLQPDIIAAESELFFYMPLHTITAKELVFTKEFSVTLSRDIDSLDGWAVWFDIIFMPSADSKLTPEEALPEIMKKRDIVAFTTGPDGKQTHWHQGLFLINQKKNPTAAMKKGQVISGSIEYQKKDEKSRLLDITIGWNSDGKSGSQKWSLT
;
A
#
# COMPACT_ATOMS: atom_id res chain seq x y z
N MET A 1 -41.78 -51.61 -68.98
CA MET A 1 -43.08 -50.97 -68.74
C MET A 1 -42.87 -49.85 -67.74
N SER A 2 -43.06 -48.62 -68.21
CA SER A 2 -43.33 -47.36 -67.48
C SER A 2 -44.66 -47.47 -66.68
N PRO A 3 -45.14 -46.40 -66.01
CA PRO A 3 -44.56 -45.51 -64.99
C PRO A 3 -45.56 -45.46 -63.76
N PRO A 4 -45.63 -44.46 -62.84
CA PRO A 4 -45.78 -43.03 -63.11
C PRO A 4 -44.78 -42.08 -62.39
N PRO A 5 -44.60 -40.86 -62.93
CA PRO A 5 -43.95 -39.69 -62.32
C PRO A 5 -44.98 -38.87 -61.49
N THR A 6 -44.63 -37.82 -60.73
CA THR A 6 -44.42 -36.42 -61.16
C THR A 6 -43.83 -35.60 -59.98
N HIS A 7 -42.66 -34.98 -60.12
CA HIS A 7 -42.39 -33.56 -60.49
C HIS A 7 -42.94 -32.53 -59.48
N ASP A 8 -42.08 -31.87 -58.71
CA ASP A 8 -41.28 -30.65 -59.02
C ASP A 8 -42.14 -29.39 -59.05
N ASP A 9 -41.84 -28.43 -58.18
CA ASP A 9 -40.93 -27.34 -58.56
C ASP A 9 -40.76 -26.30 -57.42
N ARG A 10 -39.50 -25.88 -57.23
CA ARG A 10 -39.02 -24.55 -56.78
C ARG A 10 -39.04 -24.26 -55.26
N ASP A 11 -37.97 -23.81 -54.60
CA ASP A 11 -36.80 -23.05 -55.06
C ASP A 11 -35.48 -23.42 -54.33
N SER A 12 -34.40 -23.43 -55.12
CA SER A 12 -32.97 -23.16 -54.86
C SER A 12 -32.20 -23.90 -53.74
N ASP A 13 -31.54 -24.99 -54.15
CA ASP A 13 -30.07 -25.25 -54.15
C ASP A 13 -29.16 -24.04 -53.80
N SER A 14 -27.92 -24.18 -53.31
CA SER A 14 -27.08 -25.27 -52.82
C SER A 14 -25.73 -24.62 -52.45
N ASP A 15 -24.83 -25.44 -51.92
CA ASP A 15 -23.35 -25.37 -51.96
C ASP A 15 -22.74 -25.34 -50.55
N GLU A 16 -22.31 -26.50 -50.06
CA GLU A 16 -21.07 -27.20 -50.42
C GLU A 16 -19.82 -26.56 -49.83
N SER A 17 -19.15 -27.40 -49.05
CA SER A 17 -17.96 -27.20 -48.26
C SER A 17 -16.67 -27.08 -49.08
N ALA A 18 -15.82 -26.11 -48.72
CA ALA A 18 -14.34 -26.18 -48.62
C ALA A 18 -13.79 -24.78 -48.23
N PRO A 19 -12.50 -24.61 -47.88
CA PRO A 19 -11.63 -25.32 -46.95
C PRO A 19 -11.09 -24.36 -45.85
N GLU A 20 -10.34 -24.89 -44.87
CA GLU A 20 -9.65 -24.10 -43.83
C GLU A 20 -8.61 -23.13 -44.43
N GLU A 21 -8.76 -21.84 -44.12
CA GLU A 21 -7.74 -20.80 -44.29
C GLU A 21 -7.05 -20.48 -42.94
N PRO A 22 -5.77 -20.09 -42.93
CA PRO A 22 -5.03 -19.81 -41.71
C PRO A 22 -5.45 -18.46 -41.12
N LEU A 23 -5.78 -18.44 -39.82
CA LEU A 23 -6.12 -17.22 -39.09
C LEU A 23 -4.95 -16.21 -39.09
N ASP A 24 -5.17 -15.09 -39.78
CA ASP A 24 -4.34 -13.89 -39.81
C ASP A 24 -4.49 -13.11 -38.50
N LEU A 25 -3.42 -13.06 -37.71
CA LEU A 25 -3.34 -12.39 -36.40
C LEU A 25 -2.96 -10.89 -36.51
N THR A 26 -3.42 -10.19 -37.54
CA THR A 26 -3.09 -8.75 -37.73
C THR A 26 -4.31 -7.82 -37.86
N ARG A 27 -5.50 -8.26 -37.45
CA ARG A 27 -6.68 -7.38 -37.33
C ARG A 27 -7.11 -7.23 -35.87
N ASP A 28 -6.48 -6.24 -35.26
CA ASP A 28 -6.87 -5.61 -34.00
C ASP A 28 -7.95 -4.56 -34.33
N ASP A 29 -9.22 -4.95 -34.23
CA ASP A 29 -10.37 -4.03 -34.32
C ASP A 29 -11.40 -4.46 -33.26
N GLY A 30 -11.20 -3.98 -32.03
CA GLY A 30 -12.04 -4.33 -30.89
C GLY A 30 -11.90 -3.43 -29.67
N TRP A 31 -11.37 -2.22 -29.81
CA TRP A 31 -11.50 -1.10 -28.89
C TRP A 31 -11.47 0.18 -29.75
N GLU A 32 -12.62 0.55 -30.32
CA GLU A 32 -12.78 1.91 -30.84
C GLU A 32 -12.52 2.87 -29.68
N ASP A 33 -11.61 3.80 -29.91
CA ASP A 33 -11.21 4.87 -29.02
C ASP A 33 -12.43 5.50 -28.33
N VAL A 34 -12.61 5.19 -27.05
CA VAL A 34 -13.38 6.08 -26.17
C VAL A 34 -12.46 7.27 -25.96
N GLU A 35 -12.68 8.33 -26.76
CA GLU A 35 -12.15 9.65 -26.45
C GLU A 35 -12.46 9.93 -24.97
N PRO A 36 -11.49 10.36 -24.15
CA PRO A 36 -11.80 10.75 -22.79
C PRO A 36 -12.80 11.88 -22.87
N GLU A 37 -14.05 11.62 -22.46
CA GLU A 37 -14.95 12.70 -22.07
C GLU A 37 -14.26 13.38 -20.88
N GLU A 38 -13.54 14.48 -21.16
CA GLU A 38 -13.23 15.47 -20.15
C GLU A 38 -14.58 15.96 -19.61
N GLU A 39 -15.05 15.36 -18.52
CA GLU A 39 -16.12 15.93 -17.69
C GLU A 39 -15.59 17.26 -17.14
N SER A 40 -15.68 18.31 -17.95
CA SER A 40 -15.31 19.67 -17.56
C SER A 40 -16.38 20.17 -16.59
N GLU A 41 -16.08 20.21 -15.29
CA GLU A 41 -17.00 20.77 -14.31
C GLU A 41 -17.19 22.28 -14.57
N PRO A 42 -18.42 22.77 -14.76
CA PRO A 42 -18.66 24.17 -15.10
C PRO A 42 -18.28 25.12 -13.96
N ILE A 43 -17.33 26.03 -14.23
CA ILE A 43 -16.79 26.98 -13.24
C ILE A 43 -17.52 28.31 -13.30
N VAL A 44 -18.01 28.82 -12.15
CA VAL A 44 -18.60 30.17 -12.06
C VAL A 44 -17.49 31.23 -11.97
N GLY A 45 -17.64 32.37 -12.65
CA GLY A 45 -16.67 33.46 -12.60
C GLY A 45 -16.42 34.07 -11.21
N LEU A 46 -15.27 34.71 -11.03
CA LEU A 46 -14.94 35.44 -9.80
C LEU A 46 -15.71 36.77 -9.66
N PHE A 47 -15.91 37.47 -10.79
CA PHE A 47 -16.51 38.82 -10.83
C PHE A 47 -17.90 38.86 -11.45
N THR A 48 -18.38 37.74 -12.00
CA THR A 48 -19.63 37.63 -12.75
C THR A 48 -20.24 36.26 -12.56
N ASP A 49 -21.57 36.16 -12.65
CA ASP A 49 -22.31 34.88 -12.64
C ASP A 49 -22.19 34.10 -13.97
N LYS A 50 -21.19 34.42 -14.81
CA LYS A 50 -20.90 33.71 -16.06
C LYS A 50 -20.25 32.36 -15.74
N ILE A 51 -20.68 31.32 -16.44
CA ILE A 51 -20.15 29.96 -16.33
C ILE A 51 -19.10 29.73 -17.43
N TYR A 52 -17.99 29.10 -17.06
CA TYR A 52 -16.85 28.79 -17.90
C TYR A 52 -16.66 27.27 -17.99
N PRO A 53 -16.12 26.76 -19.11
CA PRO A 53 -15.85 25.34 -19.26
C PRO A 53 -14.70 24.86 -18.35
N ASP A 54 -13.74 25.73 -18.04
CA ASP A 54 -12.56 25.38 -17.25
C ASP A 54 -12.02 26.59 -16.46
N THR A 55 -11.18 26.31 -15.46
CA THR A 55 -10.57 27.33 -14.59
C THR A 55 -9.67 28.30 -15.36
N ARG A 56 -8.96 27.84 -16.40
CA ARG A 56 -8.06 28.68 -17.18
C ARG A 56 -8.82 29.75 -17.97
N SER A 57 -9.89 29.37 -18.66
CA SER A 57 -10.79 30.27 -19.38
C SER A 57 -11.38 31.36 -18.47
N MET A 58 -11.72 30.99 -17.23
CA MET A 58 -12.23 31.94 -16.22
C MET A 58 -11.15 32.93 -15.75
N LEU A 59 -9.91 32.46 -15.54
CA LEU A 59 -8.78 33.29 -15.14
C LEU A 59 -8.32 34.25 -16.25
N GLU A 60 -8.31 33.81 -17.50
CA GLU A 60 -7.99 34.64 -18.67
C GLU A 60 -8.99 35.81 -18.81
N GLU A 61 -10.30 35.54 -18.72
CA GLU A 61 -11.31 36.61 -18.77
C GLU A 61 -11.23 37.57 -17.56
N SER A 62 -10.90 37.04 -16.37
CA SER A 62 -10.67 37.86 -15.17
C SER A 62 -9.50 38.83 -15.36
N LYS A 63 -8.44 38.39 -16.05
CA LYS A 63 -7.28 39.22 -16.38
C LYS A 63 -7.60 40.25 -17.46
N GLU A 64 -8.29 39.87 -18.53
CA GLU A 64 -8.58 40.76 -19.65
C GLU A 64 -9.65 41.81 -19.36
N LYS A 65 -10.77 41.43 -18.73
CA LYS A 65 -11.92 42.32 -18.51
C LYS A 65 -11.89 43.03 -17.18
N PHE A 66 -11.37 42.37 -16.14
CA PHE A 66 -11.37 42.90 -14.77
C PHE A 66 -9.99 43.36 -14.33
N GLY A 67 -8.94 43.12 -15.14
CA GLY A 67 -7.56 43.49 -14.81
C GLY A 67 -7.03 42.72 -13.60
N PHE A 68 -7.65 41.59 -13.26
CA PHE A 68 -7.36 40.83 -12.06
C PHE A 68 -6.59 39.55 -12.40
N ASP A 69 -5.30 39.54 -12.05
CA ASP A 69 -4.41 38.40 -12.26
C ASP A 69 -4.36 37.56 -10.97
N PHE A 70 -5.24 36.55 -10.90
CA PHE A 70 -5.43 35.71 -9.70
C PHE A 70 -4.13 35.00 -9.31
N VAL A 71 -3.44 34.38 -10.28
CA VAL A 71 -2.19 33.63 -10.05
C VAL A 71 -1.12 34.55 -9.50
N ARG A 72 -0.97 35.76 -10.07
CA ARG A 72 -0.01 36.75 -9.56
C ARG A 72 -0.34 37.19 -8.13
N VAL A 73 -1.61 37.40 -7.79
CA VAL A 73 -2.03 37.81 -6.45
C VAL A 73 -1.76 36.70 -5.43
N GLN A 74 -2.08 35.44 -5.76
CA GLN A 74 -1.81 34.28 -4.93
C GLN A 74 -0.31 34.15 -4.61
N GLN A 75 0.55 34.27 -5.65
CA GLN A 75 2.01 34.20 -5.49
C GLN A 75 2.57 35.38 -4.70
N GLN A 76 2.10 36.60 -4.97
CA GLN A 76 2.59 37.80 -4.29
C GLN A 76 2.27 37.80 -2.80
N LEU A 77 1.13 37.21 -2.41
CA LEU A 77 0.69 37.11 -1.02
C LEU A 77 1.13 35.81 -0.34
N GLY A 78 1.75 34.87 -1.08
CA GLY A 78 2.23 33.61 -0.54
C GLY A 78 1.12 32.75 0.08
N LEU A 79 -0.05 32.72 -0.56
CA LEU A 79 -1.22 32.04 -0.01
C LEU A 79 -1.08 30.52 -0.14
N ASP A 80 -1.36 29.81 0.95
CA ASP A 80 -1.59 28.37 0.95
C ASP A 80 -2.99 28.04 0.41
N PHE A 81 -3.35 26.75 0.38
CA PHE A 81 -4.65 26.29 -0.13
C PHE A 81 -5.82 26.99 0.57
N LEU A 82 -5.80 27.06 1.90
CA LEU A 82 -6.84 27.73 2.70
C LEU A 82 -6.86 29.25 2.47
N GLY A 83 -5.69 29.89 2.33
CA GLY A 83 -5.58 31.30 1.96
C GLY A 83 -6.16 31.58 0.58
N THR A 84 -6.02 30.65 -0.36
CA THR A 84 -6.55 30.74 -1.72
C THR A 84 -8.09 30.62 -1.73
N ILE A 85 -8.64 29.70 -0.94
CA ILE A 85 -10.10 29.62 -0.69
C ILE A 85 -10.64 30.92 -0.12
N ARG A 86 -9.96 31.49 0.89
CA ARG A 86 -10.36 32.77 1.50
C ARG A 86 -10.35 33.91 0.49
N LEU A 87 -9.36 33.95 -0.41
CA LEU A 87 -9.28 34.94 -1.49
C LEU A 87 -10.47 34.82 -2.46
N VAL A 88 -10.80 33.61 -2.92
CA VAL A 88 -11.95 33.37 -3.81
C VAL A 88 -13.26 33.83 -3.17
N ASN A 89 -13.50 33.41 -1.92
CA ASN A 89 -14.71 33.76 -1.19
C ASN A 89 -14.77 35.25 -0.85
N TYR A 90 -13.63 35.88 -0.55
CA TYR A 90 -13.55 37.32 -0.34
C TYR A 90 -13.94 38.09 -1.60
N ILE A 91 -13.35 37.76 -2.76
CA ILE A 91 -13.65 38.41 -4.04
C ILE A 91 -15.13 38.28 -4.37
N ARG A 92 -15.69 37.07 -4.28
CA ARG A 92 -17.12 36.83 -4.58
C ARG A 92 -18.05 37.52 -3.57
N SER A 93 -17.66 37.62 -2.31
CA SER A 93 -18.42 38.35 -1.27
C SER A 93 -18.44 39.85 -1.56
N GLU A 94 -17.30 40.44 -1.92
CA GLU A 94 -17.19 41.86 -2.29
C GLU A 94 -17.98 42.19 -3.54
N VAL A 95 -17.93 41.32 -4.56
CA VAL A 95 -18.71 41.46 -5.79
C VAL A 95 -20.21 41.40 -5.52
N LYS A 96 -20.65 40.47 -4.67
CA LYS A 96 -22.06 40.38 -4.21
C LYS A 96 -22.52 41.64 -3.46
N ASN A 97 -21.61 42.30 -2.77
CA ASN A 97 -21.86 43.57 -2.07
C ASN A 97 -21.73 44.81 -2.99
N GLY A 98 -21.52 44.62 -4.29
CA GLY A 98 -21.45 45.69 -5.29
C GLY A 98 -20.04 46.28 -5.50
N ASN A 99 -19.02 45.72 -4.86
CA ASN A 99 -17.62 46.11 -5.06
C ASN A 99 -16.98 45.28 -6.17
N THR A 100 -16.83 45.86 -7.36
CA THR A 100 -16.24 45.21 -8.54
C THR A 100 -14.71 45.30 -8.58
N LYS A 101 -14.07 45.91 -7.56
CA LYS A 101 -12.61 46.02 -7.42
C LYS A 101 -12.20 45.76 -5.96
N PRO A 102 -12.25 44.50 -5.49
CA PRO A 102 -11.84 44.12 -4.15
C PRO A 102 -10.36 44.47 -3.91
N ASP A 103 -10.06 44.95 -2.71
CA ASP A 103 -8.69 45.30 -2.33
C ASP A 103 -7.95 44.02 -1.90
N VAL A 104 -6.95 43.64 -2.70
CA VAL A 104 -6.10 42.46 -2.46
C VAL A 104 -4.66 42.86 -2.15
N SER A 105 -4.43 44.07 -1.64
CA SER A 105 -3.09 44.57 -1.31
C SER A 105 -2.43 43.84 -0.13
N SER A 106 -3.21 43.14 0.70
CA SER A 106 -2.73 42.37 1.85
C SER A 106 -3.65 41.21 2.19
N ALA A 107 -3.08 40.06 2.57
CA ALA A 107 -3.82 38.89 3.03
C ALA A 107 -4.65 39.14 4.29
N ALA A 108 -4.26 40.12 5.11
CA ALA A 108 -5.00 40.51 6.32
C ALA A 108 -6.44 40.99 6.05
N LEU A 109 -6.74 41.42 4.82
CA LEU A 109 -8.08 41.89 4.44
C LEU A 109 -9.10 40.74 4.30
N PHE A 110 -8.61 39.50 4.18
CA PHE A 110 -9.42 38.30 4.00
C PHE A 110 -8.97 37.11 4.87
N GLU A 111 -8.26 37.37 5.96
CA GLU A 111 -7.79 36.34 6.89
C GLU A 111 -8.91 35.81 7.81
N ASP A 112 -10.02 36.54 7.91
CA ASP A 112 -11.17 36.21 8.76
C ASP A 112 -11.80 34.85 8.35
N GLU A 113 -12.06 34.00 9.35
CA GLU A 113 -12.67 32.68 9.19
C GLU A 113 -14.02 32.71 8.45
N LYS A 114 -14.73 33.85 8.43
CA LYS A 114 -15.96 33.98 7.64
C LYS A 114 -15.74 33.69 6.15
N TYR A 115 -14.53 33.86 5.62
CA TYR A 115 -14.19 33.59 4.22
C TYR A 115 -13.76 32.14 3.97
N LEU A 116 -13.74 31.28 4.99
CA LEU A 116 -13.66 29.83 4.81
C LEU A 116 -15.02 29.20 4.47
N LYS A 117 -16.11 29.98 4.54
CA LYS A 117 -17.44 29.53 4.12
C LYS A 117 -17.64 29.85 2.64
N PRO A 118 -17.93 28.85 1.78
CA PRO A 118 -18.20 29.07 0.38
C PRO A 118 -19.31 30.09 0.15
N VAL A 119 -19.08 31.03 -0.78
CA VAL A 119 -20.12 32.00 -1.19
C VAL A 119 -21.12 31.35 -2.14
N LEU A 120 -20.70 30.32 -2.87
CA LEU A 120 -21.50 29.48 -3.75
C LEU A 120 -21.62 28.07 -3.15
N GLU A 121 -22.78 27.46 -3.31
CA GLU A 121 -23.01 26.05 -2.97
C GLU A 121 -22.42 25.19 -4.11
N ASP A 122 -21.73 24.09 -3.78
CA ASP A 122 -21.07 23.18 -4.73
C ASP A 122 -20.09 23.87 -5.70
N ASP A 123 -19.17 24.65 -5.14
CA ASP A 123 -18.25 25.51 -5.88
C ASP A 123 -17.08 24.74 -6.52
N ALA A 124 -17.26 24.31 -7.77
CA ALA A 124 -16.26 23.58 -8.58
C ALA A 124 -14.88 24.27 -8.64
N LEU A 125 -14.82 25.60 -8.49
CA LEU A 125 -13.54 26.32 -8.46
C LEU A 125 -12.71 25.97 -7.22
N LEU A 126 -13.34 25.71 -6.07
CA LEU A 126 -12.64 25.42 -4.82
C LEU A 126 -11.99 24.03 -4.81
N TYR A 127 -12.50 23.11 -5.63
CA TYR A 127 -11.96 21.76 -5.81
C TYR A 127 -10.83 21.71 -6.85
N SER A 128 -10.80 22.66 -7.79
CA SER A 128 -9.80 22.77 -8.87
C SER A 128 -8.71 23.81 -8.57
N LEU A 129 -8.59 24.28 -7.32
CA LEU A 129 -7.54 25.24 -6.94
C LEU A 129 -6.14 24.65 -7.01
N ASP A 130 -6.00 23.33 -6.83
CA ASP A 130 -4.71 22.64 -6.90
C ASP A 130 -4.15 22.63 -8.33
N ASP A 131 -5.02 22.57 -9.35
CA ASP A 131 -4.65 22.62 -10.78
C ASP A 131 -4.12 24.01 -11.21
N ILE A 132 -4.41 25.06 -10.44
CA ILE A 132 -3.94 26.42 -10.73
C ILE A 132 -2.42 26.55 -10.55
N ALA A 133 -1.81 25.71 -9.70
CA ALA A 133 -0.35 25.69 -9.53
C ALA A 133 0.37 25.21 -10.81
N ASP A 134 -0.23 24.26 -11.54
CA ASP A 134 0.33 23.65 -12.75
C ASP A 134 0.23 24.55 -13.99
N LEU A 135 -0.71 25.51 -14.00
CA LEU A 135 -0.85 26.50 -15.09
C LEU A 135 0.39 27.40 -15.25
N THR A 136 1.27 27.47 -14.24
CA THR A 136 2.50 28.28 -14.28
C THR A 136 3.65 27.62 -15.06
N VAL A 137 3.57 26.31 -15.31
CA VAL A 137 4.58 25.55 -16.07
C VAL A 137 4.44 25.79 -17.59
N GLY A 138 3.22 26.10 -18.05
CA GLY A 138 2.90 26.26 -19.48
C GLY A 138 3.45 27.52 -20.14
N GLU A 139 3.63 28.63 -19.42
CA GLU A 139 4.05 29.92 -20.01
C GLU A 139 5.58 30.07 -20.13
N GLN A 140 6.38 29.18 -19.53
CA GLN A 140 7.85 29.23 -19.66
C GLN A 140 8.39 28.32 -20.78
N GLN A 141 7.53 27.52 -21.42
CA GLN A 141 7.95 26.54 -22.42
C GLN A 141 8.11 27.09 -23.85
N GLU A 142 7.64 28.30 -24.16
CA GLU A 142 7.80 28.87 -25.51
C GLU A 142 9.11 29.63 -25.77
N VAL A 143 9.91 29.93 -24.74
CA VAL A 143 11.20 30.66 -24.91
C VAL A 143 12.43 29.76 -24.70
N ALA A 144 12.27 28.59 -24.08
CA ALA A 144 13.37 27.67 -23.76
C ALA A 144 13.80 26.75 -24.94
N GLY A 145 13.34 27.01 -26.16
CA GLY A 145 13.73 26.28 -27.37
C GLY A 145 15.17 26.50 -27.85
N ARG A 146 16.03 27.18 -27.08
CA ARG A 146 17.45 27.37 -27.42
C ARG A 146 18.34 27.25 -26.19
N LEU A 147 19.12 26.16 -26.17
CA LEU A 147 20.26 25.80 -25.32
C LEU A 147 19.99 24.64 -24.34
N GLY A 148 20.15 23.43 -24.86
CA GLY A 148 20.34 22.23 -24.05
C GLY A 148 21.62 22.30 -23.22
N LYS A 149 21.45 22.21 -21.90
CA LYS A 149 22.35 21.65 -20.85
C LYS A 149 21.89 22.08 -19.45
N ILE A 150 20.59 21.98 -19.13
CA ILE A 150 20.08 22.15 -17.76
C ILE A 150 18.79 21.32 -17.62
N THR A 151 18.87 19.99 -17.57
CA THR A 151 17.68 19.14 -17.34
C THR A 151 17.87 18.03 -16.31
N ASP A 152 18.92 18.09 -15.50
CA ASP A 152 19.02 17.22 -14.32
C ASP A 152 18.44 17.90 -13.08
N SER A 153 18.61 19.23 -12.93
CA SER A 153 18.18 19.96 -11.72
C SER A 153 16.67 20.10 -11.55
N ALA A 154 15.89 20.18 -12.63
CA ALA A 154 14.43 20.28 -12.54
C ALA A 154 13.83 18.93 -12.15
N ARG A 155 14.30 17.86 -12.79
CA ARG A 155 13.89 16.49 -12.47
C ARG A 155 14.32 16.05 -11.06
N ILE A 156 15.49 16.51 -10.60
CA ILE A 156 15.92 16.32 -9.20
C ILE A 156 14.96 17.05 -8.25
N LYS A 157 14.57 18.29 -8.57
CA LYS A 157 13.65 19.07 -7.74
C LYS A 157 12.24 18.48 -7.68
N ASP A 158 11.76 17.93 -8.79
CA ASP A 158 10.47 17.24 -8.85
C ASP A 158 10.49 15.96 -8.01
N LEU A 159 11.56 15.17 -8.12
CA LEU A 159 11.76 13.98 -7.28
C LEU A 159 11.95 14.33 -5.80
N GLU A 160 12.60 15.44 -5.47
CA GLU A 160 12.73 15.96 -4.10
C GLU A 160 11.38 16.40 -3.53
N ASN A 161 10.53 17.03 -4.35
CA ASN A 161 9.17 17.41 -3.98
C ASN A 161 8.29 16.18 -3.79
N GLU A 162 8.38 15.19 -4.66
CA GLU A 162 7.64 13.93 -4.54
C GLU A 162 8.09 13.15 -3.29
N LEU A 163 9.40 13.08 -3.03
CA LEU A 163 9.95 12.53 -1.78
C LEU A 163 9.50 13.30 -0.54
N SER A 164 9.40 14.62 -0.63
CA SER A 164 8.89 15.46 0.45
C SER A 164 7.41 15.22 0.70
N ASN A 165 6.60 15.09 -0.35
CA ASN A 165 5.17 14.81 -0.25
C ASN A 165 4.93 13.42 0.34
N LEU A 166 5.63 12.38 -0.15
CA LEU A 166 5.56 11.03 0.45
C LEU A 166 6.03 11.03 1.91
N ARG A 167 7.06 11.81 2.27
CA ARG A 167 7.51 11.96 3.66
C ARG A 167 6.46 12.65 4.53
N ASN A 168 5.74 13.64 3.99
CA ASN A 168 4.68 14.34 4.69
C ASN A 168 3.45 13.44 4.87
N GLU A 169 3.02 12.74 3.82
CA GLU A 169 1.95 11.74 3.89
C GLU A 169 2.29 10.62 4.89
N PHE A 170 3.55 10.18 4.92
CA PHE A 170 4.02 9.20 5.91
C PHE A 170 4.02 9.77 7.34
N ALA A 171 4.41 11.04 7.51
CA ALA A 171 4.36 11.71 8.80
C ALA A 171 2.90 11.89 9.28
N GLU A 172 1.98 12.20 8.38
CA GLU A 172 0.54 12.28 8.66
C GLU A 172 -0.05 10.91 8.99
N TYR A 173 0.28 9.87 8.23
CA TYR A 173 -0.11 8.50 8.54
C TYR A 173 0.41 8.07 9.91
N LYS A 174 1.70 8.31 10.20
CA LYS A 174 2.29 8.04 11.51
C LYS A 174 1.62 8.83 12.62
N GLN A 175 1.32 10.12 12.40
CA GLN A 175 0.59 10.93 13.36
C GLN A 175 -0.84 10.46 13.56
N MET A 176 -1.51 9.98 12.51
CA MET A 176 -2.87 9.44 12.62
C MET A 176 -2.88 8.14 13.43
N VAL A 177 -1.95 7.23 13.16
CA VAL A 177 -1.76 6.00 13.94
C VAL A 177 -1.41 6.33 15.39
N GLN A 178 -0.48 7.28 15.61
CA GLN A 178 -0.08 7.70 16.94
C GLN A 178 -1.20 8.45 17.69
N LYS A 179 -2.03 9.22 17.00
CA LYS A 179 -3.19 9.91 17.57
C LYS A 179 -4.32 8.94 17.91
N ALA A 180 -4.55 7.92 17.08
CA ALA A 180 -5.45 6.82 17.40
C ALA A 180 -4.97 6.05 18.65
N LEU A 181 -3.66 5.86 18.78
CA LEU A 181 -3.03 5.23 19.94
C LEU A 181 -3.03 6.12 21.21
N ASN A 182 -2.87 7.43 21.05
CA ASN A 182 -2.89 8.37 22.18
C ASN A 182 -4.31 8.67 22.67
N GLN A 183 -5.31 8.70 21.79
CA GLN A 183 -6.72 8.81 22.19
C GLN A 183 -7.15 7.63 23.05
N SER A 184 -6.63 6.41 22.81
CA SER A 184 -6.84 5.29 23.73
C SER A 184 -6.20 5.48 25.11
N ILE A 185 -5.10 6.24 25.22
CA ILE A 185 -4.43 6.52 26.51
C ILE A 185 -5.16 7.64 27.29
N GLU A 186 -5.77 8.60 26.61
CA GLU A 186 -6.56 9.66 27.27
C GLU A 186 -7.85 9.10 27.89
N ASP A 187 -8.49 8.11 27.27
CA ASP A 187 -9.64 7.39 27.82
C ASP A 187 -9.28 6.52 29.06
N GLU A 188 -8.01 6.16 29.26
CA GLU A 188 -7.53 5.44 30.44
C GLU A 188 -7.41 6.33 31.70
N GLY A 189 -7.34 7.65 31.55
CA GLY A 189 -7.13 8.61 32.64
C GLY A 189 -8.34 8.83 33.56
N GLU A 190 -9.57 8.53 33.10
CA GLU A 190 -10.79 8.78 33.89
C GLU A 190 -11.32 7.56 34.66
N SER A 191 -10.74 6.37 34.46
CA SER A 191 -11.29 5.12 35.01
C SER A 191 -10.30 4.27 35.82
N SER A 192 -9.45 4.89 36.66
CA SER A 192 -8.56 4.16 37.58
C SER A 192 -8.98 4.30 39.05
N ASN A 193 -9.90 3.45 39.50
CA ASN A 193 -9.97 3.03 40.91
C ASN A 193 -10.76 1.71 41.11
N ASN A 194 -10.13 0.56 40.80
CA ASN A 194 -10.07 -0.59 41.73
C ASN A 194 -9.26 -1.77 41.15
N ARG A 195 -8.46 -2.38 42.02
CA ARG A 195 -7.45 -3.41 41.74
C ARG A 195 -8.04 -4.82 41.57
N GLY A 196 -7.37 -5.61 40.73
CA GLY A 196 -7.15 -7.05 40.95
C GLY A 196 -7.48 -7.96 39.76
N ASP A 197 -6.44 -8.46 39.09
CA ASP A 197 -6.40 -9.70 38.29
C ASP A 197 -7.04 -9.74 36.87
N SER A 198 -7.28 -8.57 36.23
CA SER A 198 -7.84 -8.50 34.85
C SER A 198 -7.10 -7.60 33.86
N SER A 199 -5.87 -7.15 34.16
CA SER A 199 -5.18 -6.15 33.33
C SER A 199 -4.67 -6.70 31.98
N SER A 200 -4.31 -7.98 31.90
CA SER A 200 -3.82 -8.58 30.63
C SER A 200 -4.94 -8.87 29.63
N SER A 201 -6.16 -9.17 30.10
CA SER A 201 -7.30 -9.40 29.22
C SER A 201 -7.91 -8.11 28.68
N ARG A 202 -7.89 -7.02 29.47
CA ARG A 202 -8.34 -5.69 29.01
C ARG A 202 -7.39 -5.07 27.99
N SER A 203 -6.09 -5.03 28.30
CA SER A 203 -5.07 -4.51 27.36
C SER A 203 -5.06 -5.26 26.03
N PHE A 204 -5.26 -6.58 26.05
CA PHE A 204 -5.45 -7.37 24.82
C PHE A 204 -6.72 -6.98 24.05
N GLN A 205 -7.87 -6.89 24.72
CA GLN A 205 -9.14 -6.49 24.09
C GLN A 205 -9.08 -5.07 23.51
N GLU A 206 -8.36 -4.17 24.16
CA GLU A 206 -8.15 -2.78 23.73
C GLU A 206 -7.22 -2.70 22.52
N ALA A 207 -6.07 -3.39 22.54
CA ALA A 207 -5.17 -3.49 21.39
C ALA A 207 -5.88 -4.14 20.18
N GLU A 208 -6.71 -5.14 20.42
CA GLU A 208 -7.52 -5.79 19.41
C GLU A 208 -8.59 -4.84 18.83
N LYS A 209 -9.26 -4.04 19.67
CA LYS A 209 -10.20 -3.02 19.22
C LYS A 209 -9.51 -1.93 18.40
N GLY A 210 -8.34 -1.46 18.83
CA GLY A 210 -7.54 -0.46 18.11
C GLY A 210 -7.14 -0.94 16.71
N TYR A 211 -6.63 -2.17 16.61
CA TYR A 211 -6.35 -2.84 15.34
C TYR A 211 -7.55 -2.82 14.40
N PHE A 212 -8.70 -3.36 14.81
CA PHE A 212 -9.87 -3.43 13.92
C PHE A 212 -10.48 -2.05 13.59
N THR A 213 -10.33 -1.07 14.49
CA THR A 213 -10.76 0.31 14.24
C THR A 213 -9.91 0.96 13.16
N SER A 214 -8.59 0.70 13.13
CA SER A 214 -7.71 1.22 12.09
C SER A 214 -8.14 0.76 10.68
N TYR A 215 -8.50 -0.52 10.52
CA TYR A 215 -8.98 -1.07 9.26
C TYR A 215 -10.42 -0.66 8.89
N ALA A 216 -11.12 0.13 9.71
CA ALA A 216 -12.39 0.73 9.32
C ALA A 216 -12.21 1.97 8.42
N TYR A 217 -11.01 2.56 8.37
CA TYR A 217 -10.74 3.79 7.62
C TYR A 217 -10.35 3.52 6.16
N ASN A 218 -10.92 4.32 5.25
CA ASN A 218 -10.69 4.20 3.81
C ASN A 218 -9.22 4.31 3.40
N ALA A 219 -8.45 5.19 4.05
CA ALA A 219 -7.06 5.47 3.68
C ALA A 219 -6.15 4.24 3.73
N ILE A 220 -6.37 3.32 4.69
CA ILE A 220 -5.58 2.09 4.78
C ILE A 220 -5.92 1.15 3.61
N HIS A 221 -7.21 1.05 3.24
CA HIS A 221 -7.62 0.23 2.10
C HIS A 221 -7.16 0.82 0.77
N GLU A 222 -7.12 2.15 0.65
CA GLU A 222 -6.62 2.84 -0.53
C GLU A 222 -5.14 2.55 -0.76
N SER A 223 -4.28 2.66 0.28
CA SER A 223 -2.86 2.36 0.15
C SER A 223 -2.62 0.89 -0.22
N MET A 224 -3.37 -0.04 0.40
CA MET A 224 -3.33 -1.46 0.08
C MET A 224 -3.75 -1.76 -1.37
N ILE A 225 -4.78 -1.08 -1.89
CA ILE A 225 -5.26 -1.27 -3.27
C ILE A 225 -4.29 -0.64 -4.29
N LYS A 226 -3.72 0.53 -3.98
CA LYS A 226 -2.70 1.19 -4.82
C LYS A 226 -1.39 0.40 -4.90
N ASP A 227 -1.12 -0.49 -3.94
CA ASP A 227 -0.04 -1.48 -4.04
C ASP A 227 -0.34 -2.50 -5.15
N SER A 228 0.05 -2.13 -6.38
CA SER A 228 -0.06 -2.97 -7.57
C SER A 228 0.65 -4.31 -7.42
N ILE A 229 1.84 -4.36 -6.79
CA ILE A 229 2.60 -5.62 -6.66
C ILE A 229 1.81 -6.63 -5.83
N ARG A 230 1.25 -6.17 -4.70
CA ARG A 230 0.37 -7.00 -3.87
C ARG A 230 -0.87 -7.43 -4.65
N THR A 231 -1.65 -6.47 -5.13
CA THR A 231 -3.00 -6.73 -5.63
C THR A 231 -2.98 -7.49 -6.96
N ASP A 232 -2.03 -7.16 -7.84
CA ASP A 232 -1.85 -7.85 -9.12
C ASP A 232 -1.38 -9.29 -8.90
N ALA A 233 -0.48 -9.57 -7.96
CA ALA A 233 -0.04 -10.94 -7.71
C ALA A 233 -1.20 -11.89 -7.33
N TYR A 234 -2.12 -11.46 -6.46
CA TYR A 234 -3.32 -12.25 -6.18
C TYR A 234 -4.21 -12.37 -7.41
N ARG A 235 -4.49 -11.26 -8.10
CA ARG A 235 -5.33 -11.25 -9.30
C ARG A 235 -4.80 -12.21 -10.36
N ASP A 236 -3.53 -12.08 -10.70
CA ASP A 236 -2.86 -12.80 -11.77
C ASP A 236 -2.83 -14.30 -11.43
N PHE A 237 -2.45 -14.67 -10.19
CA PHE A 237 -2.53 -16.07 -9.78
C PHE A 237 -3.95 -16.64 -9.91
N ILE A 238 -4.96 -15.90 -9.44
CA ILE A 238 -6.37 -16.34 -9.51
C ILE A 238 -6.84 -16.45 -10.97
N TYR A 239 -6.48 -15.50 -11.84
CA TYR A 239 -6.95 -15.43 -13.22
C TYR A 239 -6.22 -16.38 -14.16
N ASP A 240 -4.92 -16.58 -13.98
CA ASP A 240 -4.13 -17.54 -14.73
C ASP A 240 -4.51 -18.98 -14.35
N ASN A 241 -5.04 -19.16 -13.12
CA ASN A 241 -5.47 -20.45 -12.60
C ASN A 241 -6.99 -20.57 -12.40
N LYS A 242 -7.82 -19.90 -13.21
CA LYS A 242 -9.31 -19.98 -13.12
C LYS A 242 -9.86 -21.40 -13.01
N HIS A 243 -9.21 -22.36 -13.68
CA HIS A 243 -9.57 -23.77 -13.63
C HIS A 243 -9.50 -24.39 -12.22
N LEU A 244 -8.67 -23.84 -11.32
CA LEU A 244 -8.58 -24.25 -9.92
C LEU A 244 -9.74 -23.68 -9.07
N PHE A 245 -10.23 -22.49 -9.42
CA PHE A 245 -11.29 -21.78 -8.69
C PHE A 245 -12.69 -22.16 -9.17
N LYS A 246 -12.82 -22.58 -10.43
CA LYS A 246 -14.11 -22.92 -11.03
C LYS A 246 -14.87 -23.96 -10.20
N ASP A 247 -16.13 -23.65 -9.90
CA ASP A 247 -17.05 -24.50 -9.14
C ASP A 247 -16.60 -24.82 -7.69
N LYS A 248 -15.61 -24.08 -7.16
CA LYS A 248 -15.06 -24.25 -5.80
C LYS A 248 -15.70 -23.34 -4.75
N VAL A 249 -15.64 -23.77 -3.50
CA VAL A 249 -15.97 -22.93 -2.34
C VAL A 249 -14.70 -22.30 -1.79
N VAL A 250 -14.64 -20.97 -1.79
CA VAL A 250 -13.47 -20.18 -1.37
C VAL A 250 -13.77 -19.48 -0.04
N LEU A 251 -12.80 -19.46 0.87
CA LEU A 251 -12.82 -18.63 2.07
C LEU A 251 -11.79 -17.51 1.94
N ASP A 252 -12.25 -16.27 2.06
CA ASP A 252 -11.41 -15.07 2.11
C ASP A 252 -11.32 -14.59 3.56
N VAL A 253 -10.15 -14.79 4.21
CA VAL A 253 -9.93 -14.47 5.62
C VAL A 253 -9.30 -13.09 5.75
N GLY A 254 -10.01 -12.16 6.39
CA GLY A 254 -9.64 -10.74 6.44
C GLY A 254 -9.92 -10.05 5.11
N CYS A 255 -11.14 -10.17 4.61
CA CYS A 255 -11.45 -9.79 3.24
C CYS A 255 -11.35 -8.27 2.97
N GLY A 256 -11.32 -7.43 4.01
CA GLY A 256 -11.32 -5.97 3.87
C GLY A 256 -12.47 -5.50 2.98
N THR A 257 -12.15 -4.78 1.89
CA THR A 257 -13.11 -4.30 0.89
C THR A 257 -13.73 -5.40 0.02
N GLY A 258 -13.25 -6.64 0.09
CA GLY A 258 -13.73 -7.78 -0.70
C GLY A 258 -13.09 -7.89 -2.09
N ILE A 259 -11.98 -7.19 -2.36
CA ILE A 259 -11.32 -7.21 -3.68
C ILE A 259 -10.86 -8.62 -4.09
N LEU A 260 -10.24 -9.37 -3.18
CA LEU A 260 -9.79 -10.75 -3.44
C LEU A 260 -10.98 -11.69 -3.63
N SER A 261 -12.03 -11.51 -2.84
CA SER A 261 -13.31 -12.21 -3.00
C SER A 261 -13.91 -12.00 -4.39
N MET A 262 -13.88 -10.77 -4.92
CA MET A 262 -14.36 -10.46 -6.27
C MET A 262 -13.49 -11.08 -7.37
N PHE A 263 -12.17 -11.15 -7.19
CA PHE A 263 -11.31 -11.90 -8.10
C PHE A 263 -11.68 -13.38 -8.14
N CYS A 264 -11.89 -14.01 -6.98
CA CYS A 264 -12.30 -15.41 -6.89
C CYS A 264 -13.66 -15.67 -7.55
N ALA A 265 -14.64 -14.79 -7.30
CA ALA A 265 -15.97 -14.89 -7.93
C ALA A 265 -15.89 -14.75 -9.45
N ARG A 266 -15.12 -13.76 -9.96
CA ARG A 266 -14.90 -13.58 -11.40
C ARG A 266 -14.14 -14.75 -12.03
N ALA A 267 -13.32 -15.46 -11.27
CA ALA A 267 -12.64 -16.68 -11.71
C ALA A 267 -13.55 -17.91 -11.80
N GLY A 268 -14.82 -17.80 -11.40
CA GLY A 268 -15.81 -18.86 -11.49
C GLY A 268 -16.01 -19.67 -10.22
N ALA A 269 -15.59 -19.16 -9.06
CA ALA A 269 -15.91 -19.77 -7.77
C ALA A 269 -17.42 -19.97 -7.62
N LYS A 270 -17.82 -21.15 -7.13
CA LYS A 270 -19.22 -21.46 -6.85
C LYS A 270 -19.79 -20.59 -5.73
N GLN A 271 -18.96 -20.35 -4.72
CA GLN A 271 -19.29 -19.54 -3.57
C GLN A 271 -17.98 -18.99 -2.98
N VAL A 272 -18.01 -17.73 -2.56
CA VAL A 272 -16.93 -17.12 -1.78
C VAL A 272 -17.50 -16.68 -0.44
N ILE A 273 -16.85 -17.04 0.65
CA ILE A 273 -17.21 -16.61 1.99
C ILE A 273 -16.16 -15.61 2.44
N ALA A 274 -16.56 -14.34 2.52
CA ALA A 274 -15.67 -13.23 2.85
C ALA A 274 -15.85 -12.88 4.32
N VAL A 275 -14.79 -13.02 5.14
CA VAL A 275 -14.86 -12.81 6.59
C VAL A 275 -13.97 -11.65 6.97
N ASP A 276 -14.54 -10.65 7.66
CA ASP A 276 -13.79 -9.56 8.27
C ASP A 276 -14.45 -9.12 9.58
N ASN A 277 -13.66 -8.72 10.57
CA ASN A 277 -14.20 -8.30 11.86
C ASN A 277 -14.43 -6.77 11.95
N SER A 278 -13.72 -5.99 11.12
CA SER A 278 -13.83 -4.53 11.09
C SER A 278 -15.12 -4.05 10.42
N ASP A 279 -15.49 -2.78 10.62
CA ASP A 279 -16.71 -2.21 10.05
C ASP A 279 -16.69 -2.09 8.53
N ILE A 280 -15.50 -2.23 7.89
CA ILE A 280 -15.34 -2.22 6.43
C ILE A 280 -16.19 -3.29 5.74
N ILE A 281 -16.52 -4.38 6.44
CA ILE A 281 -17.36 -5.45 5.93
C ILE A 281 -18.74 -4.96 5.44
N SER A 282 -19.23 -3.84 6.00
CA SER A 282 -20.46 -3.20 5.54
C SER A 282 -20.27 -2.60 4.14
N LYS A 283 -19.14 -1.92 3.91
CA LYS A 283 -18.75 -1.43 2.58
C LYS A 283 -18.43 -2.54 1.61
N ALA A 284 -17.78 -3.62 2.06
CA ALA A 284 -17.55 -4.80 1.23
C ALA A 284 -18.87 -5.38 0.69
N ARG A 285 -19.95 -5.42 1.50
CA ARG A 285 -21.28 -5.85 1.03
C ARG A 285 -21.85 -4.94 -0.05
N GLU A 286 -21.73 -3.62 0.13
CA GLU A 286 -22.17 -2.63 -0.86
C GLU A 286 -21.39 -2.82 -2.18
N ILE A 287 -20.06 -2.87 -2.11
CA ILE A 287 -19.17 -3.07 -3.26
C ILE A 287 -19.51 -4.37 -4.00
N VAL A 288 -19.68 -5.48 -3.27
CA VAL A 288 -20.04 -6.79 -3.84
C VAL A 288 -21.37 -6.73 -4.57
N TYR A 289 -22.36 -6.03 -4.00
CA TYR A 289 -23.68 -5.87 -4.61
C TYR A 289 -23.62 -5.00 -5.87
N GLU A 290 -22.94 -3.86 -5.82
CA GLU A 290 -22.77 -2.95 -6.97
C GLU A 290 -22.07 -3.62 -8.15
N ASN A 291 -21.16 -4.56 -7.87
CA ASN A 291 -20.45 -5.33 -8.89
C ASN A 291 -21.17 -6.63 -9.30
N GLY A 292 -22.39 -6.87 -8.84
CA GLY A 292 -23.24 -8.00 -9.25
C GLY A 292 -22.78 -9.37 -8.75
N PHE A 293 -21.99 -9.42 -7.67
CA PHE A 293 -21.47 -10.66 -7.08
C PHE A 293 -22.21 -11.10 -5.79
N ASP A 294 -23.29 -10.43 -5.41
CA ASP A 294 -24.10 -10.68 -4.20
C ASP A 294 -24.64 -12.12 -4.10
N LYS A 295 -24.83 -12.79 -5.24
CA LYS A 295 -25.28 -14.20 -5.29
C LYS A 295 -24.17 -15.21 -5.07
N VAL A 296 -22.91 -14.82 -5.23
CA VAL A 296 -21.73 -15.69 -5.15
C VAL A 296 -20.95 -15.43 -3.86
N ILE A 297 -20.81 -14.16 -3.46
CA ILE A 297 -20.01 -13.75 -2.31
C ILE A 297 -20.92 -13.51 -1.10
N THR A 298 -20.62 -14.19 0.00
CA THR A 298 -21.30 -14.03 1.30
C THR A 298 -20.36 -13.36 2.30
N CYS A 299 -20.65 -12.10 2.67
CA CYS A 299 -19.83 -11.34 3.64
C CYS A 299 -20.30 -11.56 5.09
N LEU A 300 -19.43 -12.12 5.93
CA LEU A 300 -19.67 -12.37 7.35
C LEU A 300 -18.84 -11.41 8.21
N ARG A 301 -19.52 -10.75 9.16
CA ARG A 301 -18.83 -9.91 10.14
C ARG A 301 -18.43 -10.76 11.35
N GLY A 302 -17.16 -10.73 11.71
CA GLY A 302 -16.65 -11.33 12.94
C GLY A 302 -15.22 -11.85 12.78
N LYS A 303 -14.63 -12.30 13.89
CA LYS A 303 -13.36 -13.01 13.87
C LYS A 303 -13.55 -14.41 13.28
N ILE A 304 -12.58 -14.90 12.50
CA ILE A 304 -12.70 -16.19 11.84
C ILE A 304 -12.92 -17.34 12.84
N GLU A 305 -12.34 -17.21 14.04
CA GLU A 305 -12.44 -18.14 15.17
C GLU A 305 -13.85 -18.22 15.77
N GLU A 306 -14.65 -17.16 15.61
CA GLU A 306 -15.96 -16.98 16.26
C GLU A 306 -17.13 -17.16 15.27
N VAL A 307 -16.91 -16.88 13.99
CA VAL A 307 -17.96 -17.01 12.96
C VAL A 307 -18.24 -18.47 12.61
N ILE A 308 -19.52 -18.76 12.33
CA ILE A 308 -19.96 -20.04 11.81
C ILE A 308 -20.15 -19.91 10.31
N LEU A 309 -19.33 -20.64 9.54
CA LEU A 309 -19.45 -20.66 8.09
C LEU A 309 -20.74 -21.39 7.66
N PRO A 310 -21.37 -20.99 6.54
CA PRO A 310 -22.55 -21.67 5.99
C PRO A 310 -22.24 -23.08 5.44
N VAL A 311 -20.96 -23.48 5.42
CA VAL A 311 -20.45 -24.76 4.94
C VAL A 311 -19.56 -25.40 5.99
N LYS A 312 -19.40 -26.73 5.92
CA LYS A 312 -18.48 -27.45 6.83
C LYS A 312 -17.02 -27.30 6.44
N HIS A 313 -16.74 -27.27 5.14
CA HIS A 313 -15.40 -27.21 4.59
C HIS A 313 -15.35 -26.33 3.34
N VAL A 314 -14.15 -25.87 3.01
CA VAL A 314 -13.83 -25.01 1.86
C VAL A 314 -12.71 -25.66 1.04
N ASP A 315 -12.72 -25.45 -0.27
CA ASP A 315 -11.71 -25.99 -1.18
C ASP A 315 -10.42 -25.15 -1.19
N ILE A 316 -10.57 -23.83 -1.01
CA ILE A 316 -9.49 -22.84 -1.13
C ILE A 316 -9.61 -21.83 0.01
N ILE A 317 -8.47 -21.48 0.61
CA ILE A 317 -8.35 -20.29 1.47
C ILE A 317 -7.48 -19.27 0.74
N VAL A 318 -8.03 -18.08 0.55
CA VAL A 318 -7.31 -16.89 0.11
C VAL A 318 -7.22 -15.95 1.30
N SER A 319 -6.06 -15.38 1.57
CA SER A 319 -5.92 -14.39 2.64
C SER A 319 -4.68 -13.56 2.42
N GLU A 320 -4.85 -12.25 2.54
CA GLU A 320 -3.76 -11.32 2.70
C GLU A 320 -3.59 -11.05 4.20
N TRP A 321 -2.57 -11.67 4.78
CA TRP A 321 -2.33 -11.71 6.23
C TRP A 321 -0.98 -11.11 6.62
N MET A 322 -0.19 -10.69 5.64
CA MET A 322 1.23 -10.40 5.84
C MET A 322 1.37 -9.05 6.55
N GLY A 323 2.07 -9.04 7.68
CA GLY A 323 2.42 -7.81 8.39
C GLY A 323 3.81 -7.30 8.05
N TYR A 324 4.23 -6.19 8.66
CA TYR A 324 5.62 -5.75 8.63
C TYR A 324 6.56 -6.86 9.16
N CYS A 325 7.72 -7.02 8.53
CA CYS A 325 8.62 -8.15 8.81
C CYS A 325 7.89 -9.52 8.77
N LEU A 326 6.87 -9.64 7.90
CA LEU A 326 5.95 -10.77 7.68
C LEU A 326 4.98 -11.08 8.82
N LEU A 327 5.45 -11.13 10.07
CA LEU A 327 4.70 -11.70 11.21
C LEU A 327 4.16 -10.65 12.20
N PHE A 328 4.39 -9.36 11.97
CA PHE A 328 3.76 -8.31 12.77
C PHE A 328 2.22 -8.37 12.65
N GLU A 329 1.51 -7.89 13.66
CA GLU A 329 0.03 -7.94 13.81
C GLU A 329 -0.58 -9.33 14.06
N ALA A 330 0.20 -10.40 13.93
CA ALA A 330 -0.15 -11.78 14.27
C ALA A 330 -1.42 -12.33 13.58
N MET A 331 -1.77 -11.82 12.39
CA MET A 331 -2.96 -12.26 11.66
C MET A 331 -2.83 -13.70 11.11
N PHE A 332 -1.60 -14.19 10.88
CA PHE A 332 -1.40 -15.53 10.33
C PHE A 332 -1.91 -16.65 11.25
N ASP A 333 -1.94 -16.44 12.58
CA ASP A 333 -2.54 -17.40 13.52
C ASP A 333 -4.01 -17.68 13.19
N SER A 334 -4.78 -16.65 12.82
CA SER A 334 -6.18 -16.77 12.41
C SER A 334 -6.33 -17.53 11.10
N VAL A 335 -5.40 -17.33 10.16
CA VAL A 335 -5.37 -18.07 8.89
C VAL A 335 -5.05 -19.54 9.12
N LEU A 336 -4.10 -19.86 10.01
CA LEU A 336 -3.79 -21.24 10.40
C LEU A 336 -4.98 -21.91 11.09
N TRP A 337 -5.68 -21.20 11.97
CA TRP A 337 -6.90 -21.70 12.59
C TRP A 337 -7.98 -22.03 11.54
N ALA A 338 -8.18 -21.15 10.56
CA ALA A 338 -9.13 -21.35 9.47
C ALA A 338 -8.74 -22.56 8.60
N ARG A 339 -7.44 -22.68 8.25
CA ARG A 339 -6.88 -23.81 7.51
C ARG A 339 -7.16 -25.13 8.21
N ASP A 340 -6.78 -25.25 9.47
CA ASP A 340 -6.86 -26.49 10.23
C ASP A 340 -8.31 -26.94 10.47
N ARG A 341 -9.25 -25.98 10.49
CA ARG A 341 -10.67 -26.25 10.75
C ARG A 341 -11.49 -26.48 9.48
N TYR A 342 -11.29 -25.64 8.46
CA TYR A 342 -12.21 -25.54 7.33
C TYR A 342 -11.63 -26.06 6.02
N LEU A 343 -10.31 -26.02 5.81
CA LEU A 343 -9.74 -26.45 4.54
C LEU A 343 -9.85 -27.98 4.39
N VAL A 344 -10.31 -28.43 3.22
CA VAL A 344 -10.30 -29.87 2.90
C VAL A 344 -8.87 -30.40 2.75
N PRO A 345 -8.62 -31.71 2.99
CA PRO A 345 -7.34 -32.31 2.64
C PRO A 345 -7.00 -32.10 1.15
N GLY A 346 -5.80 -31.58 0.87
CA GLY A 346 -5.37 -31.20 -0.48
C GLY A 346 -5.98 -29.90 -1.00
N GLY A 347 -6.71 -29.16 -0.16
CA GLY A 347 -7.21 -27.82 -0.48
C GLY A 347 -6.07 -26.81 -0.64
N LEU A 348 -6.34 -25.73 -1.38
CA LEU A 348 -5.34 -24.76 -1.79
C LEU A 348 -5.24 -23.59 -0.80
N MET A 349 -4.02 -23.26 -0.38
CA MET A 349 -3.69 -21.99 0.28
C MET A 349 -3.17 -20.97 -0.72
N VAL A 350 -3.71 -19.76 -0.68
CA VAL A 350 -3.32 -18.63 -1.53
C VAL A 350 -3.00 -17.42 -0.63
N PRO A 351 -1.72 -17.05 -0.46
CA PRO A 351 -0.52 -17.65 -1.06
C PRO A 351 -0.19 -19.02 -0.48
N SER A 352 0.79 -19.70 -1.09
CA SER A 352 1.17 -21.08 -0.75
C SER A 352 2.42 -21.18 0.12
N HIS A 353 3.36 -20.25 -0.05
CA HIS A 353 4.64 -20.21 0.64
C HIS A 353 5.02 -18.75 0.93
N ALA A 354 5.76 -18.57 2.01
CA ALA A 354 6.44 -17.32 2.32
C ALA A 354 7.90 -17.59 2.73
N THR A 355 8.77 -16.61 2.52
CA THR A 355 10.18 -16.65 2.92
C THR A 355 10.54 -15.37 3.67
N ILE A 356 11.45 -15.44 4.63
CA ILE A 356 12.03 -14.26 5.30
C ILE A 356 13.54 -14.26 5.10
N ARG A 357 14.06 -13.09 4.71
CA ARG A 357 15.47 -12.89 4.39
C ARG A 357 16.09 -11.83 5.28
N ILE A 358 17.39 -11.96 5.53
CA ILE A 358 18.18 -11.00 6.29
C ILE A 358 19.40 -10.55 5.48
N ALA A 359 19.75 -9.28 5.56
CA ALA A 359 21.01 -8.78 5.02
C ALA A 359 21.64 -7.70 5.91
N PRO A 360 22.97 -7.57 5.92
CA PRO A 360 23.67 -6.53 6.66
C PRO A 360 23.52 -5.18 5.95
N VAL A 361 23.30 -4.12 6.72
CA VAL A 361 23.22 -2.74 6.24
C VAL A 361 24.48 -1.99 6.63
N ALA A 362 25.08 -1.31 5.66
CA ALA A 362 26.19 -0.38 5.87
C ALA A 362 25.91 0.90 5.08
N SER A 363 25.52 1.96 5.80
CA SER A 363 25.14 3.25 5.25
C SER A 363 25.29 4.34 6.31
N ALA A 364 26.35 5.16 6.14
CA ALA A 364 26.55 6.35 6.94
C ALA A 364 25.39 7.35 6.77
N ASP A 365 24.75 7.39 5.60
CA ASP A 365 23.64 8.30 5.32
C ASP A 365 22.40 7.94 6.13
N ILE A 366 22.06 6.66 6.27
CA ILE A 366 20.97 6.23 7.16
C ILE A 366 21.27 6.58 8.62
N VAL A 367 22.51 6.36 9.06
CA VAL A 367 22.92 6.76 10.42
C VAL A 367 22.85 8.28 10.58
N GLN A 368 23.17 9.03 9.52
CA GLN A 368 23.06 10.49 9.51
C GLN A 368 21.61 10.94 9.66
N GLU A 369 20.69 10.39 8.87
CA GLU A 369 19.26 10.71 8.90
C GLU A 369 18.61 10.41 10.26
N HIS A 370 18.92 9.26 10.86
CA HIS A 370 18.19 8.78 12.04
C HIS A 370 18.88 9.06 13.37
N ILE A 371 20.21 9.15 13.38
CA ILE A 371 20.99 9.22 14.63
C ILE A 371 21.80 10.51 14.73
N THR A 372 22.61 10.82 13.72
CA THR A 372 23.54 11.96 13.80
C THR A 372 22.83 13.30 13.60
N PHE A 373 21.72 13.34 12.85
CA PHE A 373 20.87 14.51 12.66
C PHE A 373 20.54 15.20 14.00
N TRP A 374 20.09 14.44 15.00
CA TRP A 374 19.69 14.94 16.32
C TRP A 374 20.84 15.51 17.17
N LYS A 375 22.10 15.28 16.79
CA LYS A 375 23.26 15.80 17.54
C LYS A 375 23.47 17.30 17.30
N SER A 376 23.08 17.81 16.15
CA SER A 376 23.22 19.23 15.82
C SER A 376 22.19 19.66 14.77
N ILE A 377 21.06 20.17 15.25
CA ILE A 377 19.99 20.72 14.43
C ILE A 377 20.03 22.24 14.58
N TYR A 378 20.41 22.96 13.53
CA TYR A 378 20.62 24.42 13.57
C TYR A 378 21.54 24.89 14.72
N GLY A 379 22.53 24.08 15.10
CA GLY A 379 23.45 24.37 16.20
C GLY A 379 22.97 23.92 17.59
N PHE A 380 21.74 23.39 17.71
CA PHE A 380 21.19 22.88 18.96
C PHE A 380 21.39 21.36 19.07
N ASN A 381 21.72 20.91 20.28
CA ASN A 381 21.79 19.49 20.59
C ASN A 381 20.40 18.99 21.01
N MET A 382 19.83 18.08 20.23
CA MET A 382 18.52 17.47 20.46
C MET A 382 18.64 15.96 20.70
N THR A 383 19.76 15.49 21.28
CA THR A 383 20.00 14.05 21.50
C THR A 383 19.01 13.39 22.46
N SER A 384 18.21 14.17 23.21
CA SER A 384 17.08 13.64 23.97
C SER A 384 16.03 12.97 23.07
N MET A 385 15.92 13.38 21.80
CA MET A 385 15.02 12.77 20.82
C MET A 385 15.49 11.38 20.36
N LEU A 386 16.70 10.96 20.74
CA LEU A 386 17.23 9.62 20.48
C LEU A 386 16.85 8.60 21.57
N GLU A 387 16.08 9.01 22.59
CA GLU A 387 15.55 8.07 23.58
C GLU A 387 14.69 7.01 22.88
N GLY A 388 14.97 5.72 23.12
CA GLY A 388 14.26 4.60 22.48
C GLY A 388 14.59 4.33 21.02
N VAL A 389 15.35 5.19 20.32
CA VAL A 389 15.58 5.08 18.85
C VAL A 389 16.23 3.77 18.39
N HIS A 390 16.95 3.10 19.29
CA HIS A 390 17.60 1.82 19.03
C HIS A 390 16.82 0.61 19.55
N ASP A 391 15.71 0.85 20.25
CA ASP A 391 14.86 -0.19 20.83
C ASP A 391 13.65 -0.50 19.91
N GLU A 392 13.41 0.32 18.89
CA GLU A 392 12.34 0.17 17.89
C GLU A 392 12.89 -0.18 16.50
N ALA A 393 12.19 -1.05 15.78
CA ALA A 393 12.48 -1.32 14.38
C ALA A 393 11.88 -0.22 13.49
N ILE A 394 12.60 0.14 12.43
CA ILE A 394 12.15 1.16 11.47
C ILE A 394 11.60 0.46 10.23
N VAL A 395 10.35 0.73 9.85
CA VAL A 395 9.79 0.26 8.57
C VAL A 395 9.98 1.36 7.53
N ARG A 396 10.78 1.09 6.49
CA ARG A 396 11.02 2.03 5.39
C ARG A 396 11.52 1.35 4.13
N SER A 397 11.34 2.00 2.99
CA SER A 397 12.01 1.60 1.75
C SER A 397 13.53 1.78 1.90
N LEU A 398 14.26 0.72 1.59
CA LEU A 398 15.71 0.65 1.54
C LEU A 398 16.16 0.57 0.10
N GLN A 399 17.24 1.29 -0.21
CA GLN A 399 17.87 1.22 -1.52
C GLN A 399 18.78 -0.01 -1.61
N PRO A 400 18.94 -0.64 -2.78
CA PRO A 400 19.86 -1.79 -2.92
C PRO A 400 21.31 -1.49 -2.52
N ASP A 401 21.77 -0.26 -2.73
CA ASP A 401 23.16 0.13 -2.54
C ASP A 401 23.60 0.19 -1.08
N ILE A 402 22.69 0.18 -0.10
CA ILE A 402 23.06 0.15 1.32
C ILE A 402 23.25 -1.28 1.86
N ILE A 403 22.85 -2.28 1.08
CA ILE A 403 22.95 -3.70 1.44
C ILE A 403 24.40 -4.16 1.20
N ALA A 404 25.05 -4.65 2.27
CA ALA A 404 26.49 -4.93 2.26
C ALA A 404 26.88 -6.36 1.87
N ALA A 405 25.90 -7.27 1.74
CA ALA A 405 26.07 -8.66 1.35
C ALA A 405 24.84 -9.17 0.60
N GLU A 406 24.98 -10.28 -0.12
CA GLU A 406 23.79 -11.02 -0.56
C GLU A 406 22.93 -11.43 0.64
N SER A 407 21.62 -11.42 0.47
CA SER A 407 20.67 -11.74 1.53
C SER A 407 20.59 -13.24 1.79
N GLU A 408 20.54 -13.61 3.06
CA GLU A 408 20.40 -15.00 3.48
C GLU A 408 18.93 -15.33 3.77
N LEU A 409 18.47 -16.48 3.26
CA LEU A 409 17.17 -17.05 3.61
C LEU A 409 17.28 -17.76 4.96
N PHE A 410 16.71 -17.17 6.02
CA PHE A 410 16.76 -17.80 7.35
C PHE A 410 15.46 -18.49 7.74
N PHE A 411 14.34 -18.15 7.09
CA PHE A 411 13.07 -18.80 7.37
C PHE A 411 12.25 -19.07 6.10
N TYR A 412 11.90 -20.33 5.91
CA TYR A 412 11.06 -20.84 4.83
C TYR A 412 9.75 -21.39 5.40
N MET A 413 8.62 -20.91 4.91
CA MET A 413 7.30 -21.16 5.47
C MET A 413 6.36 -21.80 4.43
N PRO A 414 6.24 -23.14 4.40
CA PRO A 414 5.19 -23.81 3.65
C PRO A 414 3.84 -23.65 4.37
N LEU A 415 2.95 -22.82 3.82
CA LEU A 415 1.74 -22.36 4.52
C LEU A 415 0.67 -23.46 4.68
N HIS A 416 0.77 -24.54 3.90
CA HIS A 416 -0.09 -25.71 4.04
C HIS A 416 0.21 -26.54 5.30
N THR A 417 1.45 -26.51 5.81
CA THR A 417 1.90 -27.45 6.85
C THR A 417 2.47 -26.80 8.11
N ILE A 418 2.97 -25.56 8.01
CA ILE A 418 3.54 -24.85 9.16
C ILE A 418 2.53 -24.69 10.29
N THR A 419 2.98 -24.75 11.54
CA THR A 419 2.12 -24.63 12.72
C THR A 419 2.31 -23.30 13.45
N ALA A 420 1.32 -22.87 14.23
CA ALA A 420 1.40 -21.62 14.99
C ALA A 420 2.59 -21.59 15.98
N LYS A 421 3.00 -22.75 16.49
CA LYS A 421 4.16 -22.88 17.39
C LYS A 421 5.49 -22.59 16.70
N GLU A 422 5.56 -22.75 15.38
CA GLU A 422 6.76 -22.49 14.59
C GLU A 422 6.90 -21.01 14.20
N LEU A 423 5.91 -20.17 14.51
CA LEU A 423 5.95 -18.71 14.27
C LEU A 423 6.70 -17.94 15.35
N VAL A 424 7.07 -18.61 16.45
CA VAL A 424 8.01 -18.12 17.46
C VAL A 424 9.25 -18.98 17.36
N PHE A 425 10.36 -18.40 16.93
CA PHE A 425 11.52 -19.17 16.50
C PHE A 425 12.83 -18.43 16.71
N THR A 426 13.92 -19.21 16.74
CA THR A 426 15.29 -18.71 16.56
C THR A 426 15.90 -19.47 15.38
N LYS A 427 16.48 -18.75 14.42
CA LYS A 427 17.12 -19.30 13.23
C LYS A 427 18.52 -18.73 13.08
N GLU A 428 19.45 -19.57 12.65
CA GLU A 428 20.80 -19.14 12.32
C GLU A 428 20.83 -18.54 10.91
N PHE A 429 21.74 -17.60 10.68
CA PHE A 429 22.03 -17.05 9.36
C PHE A 429 23.55 -16.88 9.19
N SER A 430 23.99 -16.87 7.93
CA SER A 430 25.37 -16.55 7.58
C SER A 430 25.40 -15.75 6.29
N VAL A 431 26.01 -14.57 6.32
CA VAL A 431 26.13 -13.67 5.17
C VAL A 431 27.59 -13.40 4.86
N THR A 432 27.93 -13.34 3.57
CA THR A 432 29.30 -13.02 3.10
C THR A 432 29.32 -11.64 2.47
N LEU A 433 30.13 -10.73 3.01
CA LEU A 433 30.20 -9.35 2.52
C LEU A 433 30.60 -9.28 1.06
N SER A 434 29.83 -8.55 0.25
CA SER A 434 30.08 -8.34 -1.17
C SER A 434 31.05 -7.18 -1.44
N ARG A 435 31.28 -6.33 -0.44
CA ARG A 435 32.18 -5.16 -0.46
C ARG A 435 32.82 -4.89 0.91
N ASP A 436 33.84 -4.02 0.91
CA ASP A 436 34.40 -3.46 2.13
C ASP A 436 33.39 -2.51 2.78
N ILE A 437 33.32 -2.52 4.11
CA ILE A 437 32.46 -1.62 4.90
C ILE A 437 33.27 -1.03 6.07
N ASP A 438 32.98 0.23 6.42
CA ASP A 438 33.62 0.90 7.56
C ASP A 438 33.00 0.51 8.91
N SER A 439 31.70 0.23 8.89
CA SER A 439 30.92 -0.26 10.03
C SER A 439 29.74 -1.10 9.56
N LEU A 440 29.30 -2.01 10.42
CA LEU A 440 27.99 -2.65 10.28
C LEU A 440 26.98 -1.78 11.02
N ASP A 441 26.14 -1.07 10.27
CA ASP A 441 25.25 -0.04 10.82
C ASP A 441 23.90 -0.60 11.25
N GLY A 442 23.47 -1.71 10.65
CA GLY A 442 22.21 -2.34 10.97
C GLY A 442 21.97 -3.65 10.23
N TRP A 443 20.75 -4.13 10.36
CA TRP A 443 20.22 -5.27 9.60
C TRP A 443 18.97 -4.83 8.83
N ALA A 444 18.77 -5.45 7.67
CA ALA A 444 17.54 -5.35 6.90
C ALA A 444 16.84 -6.72 6.90
N VAL A 445 15.54 -6.72 7.11
CA VAL A 445 14.69 -7.92 7.02
C VAL A 445 13.49 -7.63 6.13
N TRP A 446 13.19 -8.56 5.24
CA TRP A 446 12.05 -8.51 4.33
C TRP A 446 11.57 -9.93 4.01
N PHE A 447 10.51 -10.04 3.21
CA PHE A 447 9.92 -11.32 2.88
C PHE A 447 9.55 -11.44 1.40
N ASP A 448 9.37 -12.67 0.96
CA ASP A 448 8.84 -12.97 -0.36
C ASP A 448 7.63 -13.89 -0.26
N ILE A 449 6.76 -13.81 -1.26
CA ILE A 449 5.50 -14.58 -1.32
C ILE A 449 5.45 -15.35 -2.64
N ILE A 450 5.07 -16.63 -2.57
CA ILE A 450 4.97 -17.52 -3.71
C ILE A 450 3.59 -18.17 -3.79
N PHE A 451 3.02 -18.22 -5.00
CA PHE A 451 1.70 -18.76 -5.29
C PHE A 451 1.81 -20.03 -6.15
N MET A 452 1.88 -21.19 -5.49
CA MET A 452 1.91 -22.49 -6.15
C MET A 452 0.49 -22.98 -6.43
N PRO A 453 0.21 -23.55 -7.62
CA PRO A 453 -1.14 -23.97 -8.04
C PRO A 453 -1.60 -25.31 -7.44
N SER A 454 -0.88 -25.85 -6.45
CA SER A 454 -1.22 -27.13 -5.82
C SER A 454 -0.64 -27.22 -4.41
N ALA A 455 -1.41 -27.83 -3.49
CA ALA A 455 -0.99 -28.15 -2.13
C ALA A 455 0.17 -29.16 -2.07
N ASP A 456 0.32 -30.00 -3.10
CA ASP A 456 1.39 -31.01 -3.20
C ASP A 456 2.67 -30.47 -3.86
N SER A 457 2.68 -29.18 -4.20
CA SER A 457 3.82 -28.56 -4.86
C SER A 457 5.06 -28.64 -3.97
N LYS A 458 6.10 -29.32 -4.48
CA LYS A 458 7.40 -29.38 -3.81
C LYS A 458 8.22 -28.19 -4.25
N LEU A 459 8.48 -27.30 -3.32
CA LEU A 459 9.41 -26.19 -3.48
C LEU A 459 10.51 -26.36 -2.42
N THR A 460 11.77 -26.27 -2.84
CA THR A 460 12.90 -26.25 -1.90
C THR A 460 13.21 -24.81 -1.51
N PRO A 461 13.82 -24.57 -0.33
CA PRO A 461 14.20 -23.23 0.10
C PRO A 461 15.08 -22.48 -0.92
N GLU A 462 15.97 -23.20 -1.63
CA GLU A 462 16.87 -22.63 -2.63
C GLU A 462 16.13 -22.19 -3.91
N GLU A 463 15.02 -22.85 -4.22
CA GLU A 463 14.17 -22.50 -5.35
C GLU A 463 13.20 -21.37 -5.02
N ALA A 464 12.88 -21.15 -3.74
CA ALA A 464 11.87 -20.20 -3.23
C ALA A 464 12.29 -18.72 -3.34
N LEU A 465 12.71 -18.31 -4.54
CA LEU A 465 13.11 -16.96 -4.91
C LEU A 465 12.15 -16.44 -5.98
N PRO A 466 11.58 -15.23 -5.84
CA PRO A 466 10.68 -14.66 -6.85
C PRO A 466 11.27 -14.63 -8.26
N GLU A 467 12.56 -14.35 -8.40
CA GLU A 467 13.24 -14.34 -9.71
C GLU A 467 13.37 -15.74 -10.35
N ILE A 468 13.40 -16.80 -9.54
CA ILE A 468 13.35 -18.18 -10.04
C ILE A 468 11.91 -18.58 -10.37
N MET A 469 10.95 -18.19 -9.52
CA MET A 469 9.52 -18.46 -9.72
C MET A 469 8.98 -17.83 -11.00
N LYS A 470 9.30 -16.55 -11.25
CA LYS A 470 8.92 -15.85 -12.48
C LYS A 470 9.44 -16.57 -13.74
N LYS A 471 10.67 -17.10 -13.71
CA LYS A 471 11.23 -17.89 -14.84
C LYS A 471 10.52 -19.23 -15.06
N ARG A 472 9.79 -19.72 -14.05
CA ARG A 472 8.97 -20.94 -14.10
C ARG A 472 7.50 -20.63 -14.39
N ASP A 473 7.16 -19.39 -14.73
CA ASP A 473 5.78 -18.93 -14.92
C ASP A 473 4.91 -19.12 -13.67
N ILE A 474 5.54 -18.96 -12.50
CA ILE A 474 4.88 -19.03 -11.19
C ILE A 474 4.82 -17.63 -10.62
N VAL A 475 3.62 -17.20 -10.23
CA VAL A 475 3.40 -15.90 -9.60
C VAL A 475 4.10 -15.85 -8.25
N ALA A 476 4.96 -14.86 -8.08
CA ALA A 476 5.67 -14.57 -6.85
C ALA A 476 6.12 -13.10 -6.82
N PHE A 477 6.22 -12.54 -5.63
CA PHE A 477 6.75 -11.19 -5.45
C PHE A 477 7.69 -11.11 -4.24
N THR A 478 8.56 -10.10 -4.26
CA THR A 478 9.48 -9.77 -3.18
C THR A 478 9.08 -8.43 -2.58
N THR A 479 9.25 -8.27 -1.26
CA THR A 479 9.28 -6.97 -0.60
C THR A 479 10.70 -6.48 -0.38
N GLY A 480 11.70 -7.12 -1.00
CA GLY A 480 13.11 -6.78 -0.84
C GLY A 480 13.53 -5.48 -1.55
N PRO A 481 14.69 -4.92 -1.19
CA PRO A 481 15.21 -3.66 -1.76
C PRO A 481 15.38 -3.67 -3.28
N ASP A 482 15.65 -4.84 -3.87
CA ASP A 482 15.83 -5.01 -5.31
C ASP A 482 14.49 -5.04 -6.09
N GLY A 483 13.36 -5.14 -5.39
CA GLY A 483 12.02 -5.17 -5.96
C GLY A 483 11.40 -3.78 -6.13
N LYS A 484 10.25 -3.72 -6.82
CA LYS A 484 9.40 -2.53 -6.80
C LYS A 484 8.85 -2.34 -5.38
N GLN A 485 8.78 -1.09 -4.92
CA GLN A 485 8.28 -0.76 -3.60
C GLN A 485 6.85 -1.28 -3.38
N THR A 486 6.65 -1.94 -2.24
CA THR A 486 5.36 -2.36 -1.69
C THR A 486 5.07 -1.57 -0.40
N HIS A 487 3.82 -1.53 0.04
CA HIS A 487 3.44 -0.83 1.28
C HIS A 487 4.05 -1.45 2.55
N TRP A 488 4.48 -2.72 2.51
CA TRP A 488 5.20 -3.35 3.63
C TRP A 488 6.61 -2.82 3.85
N HIS A 489 7.22 -2.23 2.82
CA HIS A 489 8.62 -1.83 2.83
C HIS A 489 9.57 -2.94 3.37
N GLN A 490 10.63 -2.56 4.09
CA GLN A 490 11.53 -3.47 4.79
C GLN A 490 11.71 -3.04 6.24
N GLY A 491 12.00 -4.01 7.12
CA GLY A 491 12.42 -3.74 8.49
C GLY A 491 13.89 -3.39 8.56
N LEU A 492 14.21 -2.24 9.14
CA LEU A 492 15.55 -1.73 9.39
C LEU A 492 15.84 -1.72 10.89
N PHE A 493 16.91 -2.42 11.27
CA PHE A 493 17.31 -2.65 12.66
C PHE A 493 18.66 -1.97 12.92
N LEU A 494 18.63 -0.70 13.32
CA LEU A 494 19.85 0.08 13.55
C LEU A 494 20.59 -0.35 14.81
N ILE A 495 21.86 -0.71 14.64
CA ILE A 495 22.73 -1.13 15.73
C ILE A 495 23.08 0.07 16.60
N ASN A 496 22.93 -0.11 17.92
CA ASN A 496 23.41 0.86 18.89
C ASN A 496 24.94 0.75 18.99
N GLN A 497 25.65 1.55 18.20
CA GLN A 497 27.12 1.55 18.17
C GLN A 497 27.77 1.87 19.53
N LYS A 498 27.05 2.48 20.49
CA LYS A 498 27.57 2.71 21.85
C LYS A 498 27.56 1.42 22.69
N LYS A 499 26.54 0.57 22.53
CA LYS A 499 26.40 -0.70 23.26
C LYS A 499 27.12 -1.84 22.53
N ASN A 500 27.02 -1.87 21.19
CA ASN A 500 27.52 -2.91 20.31
C ASN A 500 28.45 -2.28 19.24
N PRO A 501 29.66 -1.85 19.59
CA PRO A 501 30.56 -1.19 18.65
C PRO A 501 31.01 -2.17 17.55
N THR A 502 30.80 -1.78 16.31
CA THR A 502 31.25 -2.53 15.13
C THR A 502 32.58 -1.98 14.61
N ALA A 503 33.29 -2.76 13.79
CA ALA A 503 34.56 -2.34 13.20
C ALA A 503 34.52 -2.55 11.69
N ALA A 504 35.47 -1.92 10.99
CA ALA A 504 35.61 -2.07 9.55
C ALA A 504 35.82 -3.54 9.17
N MET A 505 35.14 -3.95 8.10
CA MET A 505 35.15 -5.31 7.58
C MET A 505 35.48 -5.30 6.09
N LYS A 506 36.09 -6.39 5.64
CA LYS A 506 36.56 -6.57 4.26
C LYS A 506 35.62 -7.45 3.46
N LYS A 507 35.55 -7.19 2.16
CA LYS A 507 34.87 -8.06 1.20
C LYS A 507 35.30 -9.51 1.39
N GLY A 508 34.32 -10.42 1.41
CA GLY A 508 34.54 -11.85 1.61
C GLY A 508 34.60 -12.29 3.07
N GLN A 509 34.60 -11.37 4.05
CA GLN A 509 34.38 -11.74 5.44
C GLN A 509 32.93 -12.22 5.66
N VAL A 510 32.79 -13.17 6.57
CA VAL A 510 31.52 -13.81 6.90
C VAL A 510 31.01 -13.27 8.23
N ILE A 511 29.74 -12.88 8.26
CA ILE A 511 29.02 -12.57 9.50
C ILE A 511 28.03 -13.70 9.74
N SER A 512 28.16 -14.38 10.87
CA SER A 512 27.26 -15.47 11.28
C SER A 512 26.53 -15.07 12.54
N GLY A 513 25.28 -15.49 12.69
CA GLY A 513 24.48 -15.09 13.82
C GLY A 513 23.15 -15.82 13.89
N SER A 514 22.31 -15.36 14.81
CA SER A 514 20.96 -15.87 14.97
C SER A 514 19.96 -14.72 15.00
N ILE A 515 18.78 -14.97 14.46
CA ILE A 515 17.63 -14.07 14.50
C ILE A 515 16.49 -14.79 15.20
N GLU A 516 15.88 -14.09 16.14
CA GLU A 516 14.79 -14.59 16.97
C GLU A 516 13.56 -13.71 16.80
N TYR A 517 12.42 -14.34 16.56
CA TYR A 517 11.10 -13.73 16.49
C TYR A 517 10.29 -14.16 17.71
N GLN A 518 9.86 -13.20 18.53
CA GLN A 518 9.04 -13.44 19.71
C GLN A 518 7.82 -12.54 19.72
N LYS A 519 6.65 -13.11 20.03
CA LYS A 519 5.49 -12.32 20.44
C LYS A 519 5.74 -11.79 21.84
N LYS A 520 5.39 -10.53 22.11
CA LYS A 520 5.57 -9.92 23.45
C LYS A 520 4.82 -10.70 24.55
N ASP A 521 3.70 -11.31 24.19
CA ASP A 521 2.89 -12.24 24.97
C ASP A 521 2.06 -13.14 24.02
N GLU A 522 1.47 -14.24 24.52
CA GLU A 522 0.76 -15.23 23.67
C GLU A 522 -0.38 -14.64 22.82
N LYS A 523 -0.95 -13.50 23.24
CA LYS A 523 -2.05 -12.84 22.53
C LYS A 523 -1.62 -11.50 21.93
N SER A 524 -0.34 -11.17 21.99
CA SER A 524 0.15 -9.89 21.50
C SER A 524 0.12 -9.84 19.98
N ARG A 525 -0.24 -8.66 19.46
CA ARG A 525 -0.01 -8.27 18.06
C ARG A 525 1.38 -7.68 17.83
N LEU A 526 2.10 -7.41 18.93
CA LEU A 526 3.45 -6.82 18.92
C LEU A 526 4.52 -7.89 18.74
N LEU A 527 5.59 -7.53 18.04
CA LEU A 527 6.67 -8.43 17.67
C LEU A 527 8.02 -7.89 18.16
N ASP A 528 8.71 -8.68 18.97
CA ASP A 528 10.10 -8.44 19.34
C ASP A 528 10.99 -9.26 18.41
N ILE A 529 11.98 -8.60 17.80
CA ILE A 529 13.01 -9.25 16.97
C ILE A 529 14.37 -9.04 17.64
N THR A 530 15.04 -10.14 17.97
CA THR A 530 16.41 -10.12 18.51
C THR A 530 17.37 -10.64 17.45
N ILE A 531 18.41 -9.88 17.14
CA ILE A 531 19.48 -10.31 16.22
C ILE A 531 20.77 -10.39 17.02
N GLY A 532 21.37 -11.58 17.04
CA GLY A 532 22.73 -11.83 17.51
C GLY A 532 23.64 -12.04 16.31
N TRP A 533 24.86 -11.50 16.35
CA TRP A 533 25.83 -11.64 15.26
C TRP A 533 27.25 -11.75 15.79
N ASN A 534 28.10 -12.39 15.01
CA ASN A 534 29.52 -12.56 15.27
C ASN A 534 30.31 -12.35 13.99
N SER A 535 31.36 -11.54 14.09
CA SER A 535 32.38 -11.37 13.07
C SER A 535 33.75 -11.38 13.72
N ASP A 536 34.63 -12.31 13.33
CA ASP A 536 36.05 -12.34 13.72
C ASP A 536 36.31 -12.11 15.22
N GLY A 537 35.50 -12.75 16.07
CA GLY A 537 35.66 -12.70 17.53
C GLY A 537 35.00 -11.50 18.21
N LYS A 538 34.32 -10.62 17.46
CA LYS A 538 33.42 -9.60 18.00
C LYS A 538 31.98 -10.05 17.85
N SER A 539 31.32 -10.27 18.98
CA SER A 539 29.89 -10.60 19.04
C SER A 539 29.07 -9.37 19.44
N GLY A 540 27.92 -9.19 18.81
CA GLY A 540 26.90 -8.23 19.22
C GLY A 540 25.55 -8.92 19.35
N SER A 541 24.67 -8.37 20.18
CA SER A 541 23.26 -8.76 20.20
C SER A 541 22.41 -7.55 20.59
N GLN A 542 21.28 -7.40 19.92
CA GLN A 542 20.33 -6.34 20.20
C GLN A 542 18.91 -6.81 19.88
N LYS A 543 17.95 -6.26 20.61
CA LYS A 543 16.52 -6.50 20.44
C LYS A 543 15.86 -5.21 19.99
N TRP A 544 14.94 -5.33 19.05
CA TRP A 544 14.08 -4.26 18.57
C TRP A 544 12.62 -4.70 18.68
N SER A 545 11.76 -3.74 18.93
CA SER A 545 10.31 -3.94 19.05
C SER A 545 9.63 -3.34 17.82
N LEU A 546 8.72 -4.08 17.20
CA LEU A 546 7.71 -3.54 16.30
C LEU A 546 6.45 -3.35 17.14
N THR A 547 6.04 -2.09 17.30
CA THR A 547 4.93 -1.68 18.18
C THR A 547 3.84 -0.94 17.44
#